data_AF-A0A959MZI2-F1
#
_entry.id   AF-A0A959MZI2-F1
#
_cell.length_a   1.000
_cell.length_b   1.000
_cell.length_c   1.000
_cell.angle_alpha   90.00
_cell.angle_beta   90.00
_cell.angle_gamma   90.00
#
_symmetry.space_group_name_H-M   'P 1'
#
loop_
_entity.id
_entity.type
_entity.pdbx_description
1 polymer ?
#
loop_
_entity_poly.entity_id
_entity_poly.type
_entity_poly.pdbx_seq_one_letter_code
_entity_poly.pdbx_strand_id
1 'polypeptide(L)' 'MEKFKRLYRMTIAFGVITIISLLFSAFALHDIYYNKEPDLTLEWNIVKLSFIFIVIFIGLSISTIAAKIKQDER' A
#
# COMPACT_ATOMS: atom_id res chain seq x y z
N MET A 1 23.69 7.85 5.52
CA MET A 1 22.75 8.72 4.79
C MET A 1 22.17 8.07 3.53
N GLU A 2 22.96 7.48 2.61
CA GLU A 2 22.42 6.94 1.34
C GLU A 2 21.36 5.84 1.52
N LYS A 3 21.59 4.89 2.44
CA LYS A 3 20.62 3.82 2.75
C LYS A 3 19.27 4.36 3.23
N PHE A 4 19.28 5.38 4.09
CA PHE A 4 18.07 6.05 4.57
C PHE A 4 17.35 6.79 3.43
N LYS A 5 18.07 7.58 2.61
CA LYS A 5 17.49 8.25 1.45
C LYS A 5 16.87 7.28 0.44
N ARG A 6 17.46 6.08 0.25
CA ARG A 6 16.88 5.03 -0.60
C ARG A 6 15.60 4.47 0.00
N LEU A 7 15.63 4.10 1.28
CA LEU A 7 14.45 3.58 1.99
C LEU A 7 13.30 4.60 1.98
N TYR A 8 13.59 5.86 2.29
CA TYR A 8 12.60 6.95 2.26
C TYR A 8 11.95 7.12 0.88
N ARG A 9 12.75 7.10 -0.20
CA ARG A 9 12.21 7.14 -1.58
C ARG A 9 11.32 5.95 -1.90
N MET A 10 11.72 4.74 -1.49
CA MET A 10 10.89 3.54 -1.66
C MET A 10 9.56 3.65 -0.91
N THR A 11 9.59 4.15 0.33
CA THR A 11 8.39 4.35 1.15
C THR A 11 7.43 5.35 0.50
N ILE A 12 7.93 6.46 -0.06
CA ILE A 12 7.09 7.41 -0.81
C ILE A 12 6.48 6.73 -2.04
N ALA A 13 7.29 6.04 -2.84
CA ALA A 13 6.80 5.37 -4.04
C ALA A 13 5.71 4.34 -3.73
N PHE A 14 5.93 3.51 -2.69
CA PHE A 14 4.92 2.58 -2.22
C PHE A 14 3.70 3.29 -1.65
N GLY A 15 3.86 4.42 -0.97
CA GLY A 15 2.72 5.24 -0.50
C GLY A 15 1.81 5.67 -1.65
N VAL A 16 2.38 6.14 -2.76
CA VAL A 16 1.62 6.50 -3.96
C VAL A 16 0.92 5.28 -4.57
N ILE A 17 1.63 4.15 -4.71
CA ILE A 17 1.06 2.90 -5.22
C ILE A 17 -0.10 2.41 -4.34
N THR A 18 0.03 2.50 -3.02
CA THR A 18 -1.01 2.10 -2.07
C THR A 18 -2.24 2.99 -2.19
N ILE A 19 -2.08 4.30 -2.38
CA ILE A 19 -3.22 5.22 -2.61
C ILE A 19 -3.97 4.84 -3.88
N ILE A 20 -3.26 4.62 -4.99
CA ILE A 20 -3.87 4.22 -6.26
C ILE A 20 -4.59 2.87 -6.12
N SER A 21 -3.96 1.91 -5.44
CA SER A 21 -4.55 0.58 -5.21
C SER A 21 -5.82 0.69 -4.37
N LEU A 22 -5.83 1.53 -3.33
CA LEU A 22 -7.02 1.79 -2.52
C LEU A 22 -8.18 2.37 -3.32
N LEU A 23 -7.91 3.27 -4.28
CA LEU A 23 -8.95 3.79 -5.18
C LEU A 23 -9.57 2.66 -6.02
N PHE A 24 -8.76 1.79 -6.60
CA PHE A 24 -9.27 0.63 -7.34
C PHE A 24 -10.02 -0.35 -6.44
N SER A 25 -9.54 -0.58 -5.21
CA SER A 25 -10.26 -1.39 -4.22
C SER A 25 -11.62 -0.78 -3.87
N ALA A 26 -11.74 0.54 -3.78
CA ALA A 26 -13.01 1.20 -3.51
C ALA A 26 -14.00 1.01 -4.67
N PHE A 27 -13.52 1.11 -5.92
CA PHE A 27 -14.36 0.82 -7.08
C PHE A 27 -14.77 -0.66 -7.16
N ALA A 28 -13.85 -1.58 -6.91
CA ALA A 28 -14.16 -3.01 -6.87
C ALA A 28 -15.18 -3.35 -5.77
N LEU A 29 -15.05 -2.77 -4.57
CA LEU A 29 -16.02 -2.97 -3.49
C LEU A 29 -17.39 -2.37 -3.81
N HIS A 30 -17.41 -1.19 -4.43
CA HIS A 30 -18.64 -0.59 -4.90
C HIS A 30 -19.32 -1.48 -5.95
N ASP A 31 -18.53 -2.03 -6.88
CA ASP A 31 -19.03 -2.93 -7.91
C ASP A 31 -19.60 -4.22 -7.30
N ILE A 32 -18.88 -4.88 -6.40
CA ILE A 32 -19.37 -6.05 -5.64
C ILE A 32 -20.70 -5.76 -4.93
N TYR A 33 -20.85 -4.55 -4.37
CA TYR A 33 -22.04 -4.21 -3.60
C TYR A 33 -23.27 -3.96 -4.47
N TYR A 34 -23.11 -3.30 -5.62
CA TYR A 34 -24.22 -2.89 -6.47
C TYR A 34 -24.48 -3.83 -7.65
N ASN A 35 -23.43 -4.38 -8.26
CA ASN A 35 -23.52 -5.34 -9.35
C ASN A 35 -23.64 -6.76 -8.76
N LYS A 36 -24.85 -7.33 -8.88
CA LYS A 36 -25.16 -8.71 -8.48
C LYS A 36 -24.67 -9.73 -9.52
N GLU A 37 -23.48 -9.49 -10.07
CA GLU A 37 -22.89 -10.40 -11.04
C GLU A 37 -22.47 -11.71 -10.34
N PRO A 38 -22.66 -12.87 -10.99
CA PRO A 38 -22.37 -14.17 -10.38
C PRO A 38 -20.88 -14.46 -10.25
N ASP A 39 -20.03 -13.80 -11.05
CA ASP A 39 -18.58 -13.90 -10.96
C ASP A 39 -18.00 -12.57 -10.47
N LEU A 40 -17.38 -12.60 -9.29
CA LEU A 40 -16.75 -11.44 -8.65
C LEU A 40 -15.24 -11.65 -8.47
N THR A 41 -14.65 -12.56 -9.25
CA THR A 41 -13.26 -13.01 -9.05
C THR A 41 -12.28 -11.87 -9.26
N LEU A 42 -12.51 -10.99 -10.24
CA LEU A 42 -11.62 -9.88 -10.56
C LEU A 42 -11.62 -8.83 -9.44
N GLU A 43 -12.80 -8.45 -8.98
CA GLU A 43 -13.03 -7.44 -7.96
C GLU A 43 -12.37 -7.88 -6.64
N TRP A 44 -12.58 -9.13 -6.24
CA TRP A 44 -11.92 -9.69 -5.07
C TRP A 44 -10.40 -9.79 -5.22
N ASN A 45 -9.90 -10.05 -6.43
CA ASN A 45 -8.45 -10.03 -6.68
C ASN A 45 -7.87 -8.62 -6.53
N ILE A 46 -8.59 -7.59 -7.00
CA ILE A 46 -8.19 -6.19 -6.82
C ILE A 46 -8.15 -5.81 -5.33
N VAL A 47 -9.17 -6.23 -4.55
CA VAL A 47 -9.22 -6.00 -3.09
C VAL A 47 -8.04 -6.68 -2.39
N LYS A 48 -7.77 -7.95 -2.70
CA LYS A 48 -6.64 -8.71 -2.13
C LYS A 48 -5.30 -8.08 -2.47
N LEU A 49 -5.10 -7.68 -3.73
CA LEU A 49 -3.86 -7.05 -4.19
C LEU A 49 -3.63 -5.71 -3.48
N SER A 50 -4.71 -4.93 -3.31
CA SER A 50 -4.65 -3.65 -2.58
C SER A 50 -4.27 -3.86 -1.12
N PHE A 51 -4.82 -4.89 -0.47
CA PHE A 51 -4.44 -5.26 0.88
C PHE A 51 -2.94 -5.60 1.01
N ILE A 52 -2.37 -6.33 0.05
CA ILE A 52 -0.93 -6.62 0.02
C ILE A 52 -0.11 -5.32 -0.04
N PHE A 53 -0.46 -4.37 -0.89
CA PHE A 53 0.24 -3.08 -0.97
C PHE A 53 0.15 -2.27 0.33
N ILE A 54 -0.99 -2.32 1.03
CA ILE A 54 -1.14 -1.67 2.35
C ILE A 54 -0.17 -2.29 3.35
N VAL A 55 -0.12 -3.62 3.44
CA VAL A 55 0.76 -4.34 4.38
C VAL A 55 2.24 -4.00 4.11
N ILE A 56 2.65 -4.02 2.84
CA ILE A 56 4.03 -3.67 2.45
C ILE A 56 4.34 -2.21 2.82
N PHE A 57 3.42 -1.28 2.52
CA PHE A 57 3.61 0.13 2.84
C PHE A 57 3.71 0.39 4.35
N ILE A 58 2.90 -0.28 5.17
CA ILE A 58 3.00 -0.20 6.63
C ILE A 58 4.37 -0.69 7.10
N GLY A 59 4.85 -1.84 6.60
CA GLY A 59 6.18 -2.36 6.94
C GLY A 59 7.32 -1.42 6.55
N LEU A 60 7.25 -0.82 5.36
CA LEU A 60 8.21 0.18 4.88
C LEU A 60 8.16 1.47 5.73
N SER A 61 6.97 1.93 6.10
CA SER A 61 6.76 3.11 6.92
C SER A 61 7.38 2.93 8.31
N ILE A 62 7.10 1.81 8.98
CA ILE A 62 7.71 1.47 10.28
C ILE A 62 9.24 1.42 10.15
N SER A 63 9.75 0.74 9.13
CA SER A 63 11.20 0.63 8.88
C SER A 63 11.85 1.99 8.65
N THR A 64 11.16 2.90 7.94
CA THR A 64 11.65 4.25 7.66
C THR A 64 11.70 5.09 8.93
N ILE A 65 10.67 5.02 9.77
CA ILE A 65 10.62 5.71 11.06
C ILE A 65 11.72 5.19 11.98
N ALA A 66 11.86 3.88 12.12
CA ALA A 66 12.91 3.26 12.94
C ALA A 66 14.33 3.65 12.46
N ALA A 67 14.55 3.68 11.14
CA ALA A 67 15.81 4.12 10.56
C ALA A 67 16.09 5.61 10.82
N LYS A 68 15.05 6.46 10.84
CA LYS A 68 15.18 7.88 11.17
C LYS A 68 15.55 8.08 12.64
N ILE A 69 14.84 7.43 13.56
CA ILE A 69 15.11 7.52 15.01
C ILE A 69 16.58 7.14 15.30
N LYS A 70 17.04 6.02 14.77
CA LYS A 70 18.43 5.56 14.93
C LYS A 70 19.47 6.52 14.32
N GLN A 71 19.09 7.33 13.33
CA GLN A 71 19.97 8.34 12.76
C GLN A 71 20.02 9.59 13.64
N ASP A 72 18.91 9.98 14.25
CA ASP A 72 18.83 11.17 15.12
C ASP A 72 19.54 10.95 16.48
N GLU A 73 19.69 9.69 16.92
CA GLU A 73 20.48 9.31 18.12
C GLU A 73 22.01 9.29 17.91
N ARG A 74 22.51 9.50 16.69
CA ARG A 74 23.94 9.45 16.34
C ARG A 74 24.51 10.83 16.05
#